data_AF-A0A5D0V636-F1
#
_entry.id   AF-A0A5D0V636-F1
#
_cell.length_a   1.000
_cell.length_b   1.000
_cell.length_c   1.000
_cell.angle_alpha   90.00
_cell.angle_beta   90.00
_cell.angle_gamma   90.00
#
_symmetry.space_group_name_H-M   'P 1'
#
loop_
_entity.id
_entity.type
_entity.pdbx_description
1 polymer ?
#
loop_
_entity_poly.entity_id
_entity_poly.type
_entity_poly.pdbx_seq_one_letter_code
_entity_poly.pdbx_strand_id
1 'polypeptide(L)'
;MSDHQMPLTPYARRGRGAHVSEWWLWSYVILCAATLLLFIRWSRNPKGIPQSEYRGVFVILAWSAIWHVVAALDAGRTNTAEHTLDWTHYADWIVTAPLLVFSLVLTATHAIAEKRVGLVAALIVPTFPMILAGPVAEAMTSTAARFTIYGIGMAALALVLGLIWGPLRADAKRQPAPMAAHFIVVALLLSLLWLAFPLVWILGPPGVEIVDEHTSTILFVVLSALMKVGWSIVDVGRLRAMSDRGQLAVA
;
A
#
# COMPACT_ATOMS: atom_id res chain seq x y z
N MET A 1 -4.33 -2.85 -56.79
CA MET A 1 -5.14 -2.34 -55.67
C MET A 1 -4.58 -2.99 -54.41
N SER A 2 -3.70 -2.28 -53.70
CA SER A 2 -3.13 -2.73 -52.44
C SER A 2 -4.05 -2.30 -51.30
N ASP A 3 -4.64 -3.28 -50.60
CA ASP A 3 -5.39 -3.06 -49.37
C ASP A 3 -4.45 -2.48 -48.29
N HIS A 4 -4.53 -1.17 -48.08
CA HIS A 4 -4.04 -0.55 -46.86
C HIS A 4 -5.07 -0.82 -45.76
N GLN A 5 -4.89 -1.92 -45.04
CA GLN A 5 -5.52 -2.07 -43.73
C GLN A 5 -4.98 -0.98 -42.81
N MET A 6 -5.81 0.02 -42.53
CA MET A 6 -5.54 0.98 -41.45
C MET A 6 -5.32 0.19 -40.15
N PRO A 7 -4.25 0.48 -39.38
CA PRO A 7 -4.12 -0.09 -38.05
C PRO A 7 -5.31 0.39 -37.22
N LEU A 8 -6.12 -0.58 -36.76
CA LEU A 8 -7.20 -0.33 -35.83
C LEU A 8 -6.64 0.44 -34.63
N THR A 9 -7.35 1.50 -34.19
CA THR A 9 -6.94 2.31 -33.05
C THR A 9 -6.70 1.43 -31.81
N PRO A 10 -5.80 1.81 -30.89
CA PRO A 10 -5.46 1.01 -29.70
C PRO A 10 -6.68 0.57 -28.88
N TYR A 11 -7.77 1.34 -28.95
CA TYR A 11 -9.04 1.06 -28.30
C TYR A 11 -9.77 -0.19 -28.81
N ALA A 12 -9.59 -0.55 -30.09
CA ALA A 12 -10.36 -1.62 -30.73
C ALA A 12 -9.85 -3.03 -30.38
N ARG A 13 -8.79 -3.15 -29.58
CA ARG A 13 -8.15 -4.42 -29.20
C ARG A 13 -8.36 -4.79 -27.72
N ARG A 14 -9.39 -4.27 -27.05
CA ARG A 14 -9.73 -4.69 -25.68
C ARG A 14 -10.47 -6.04 -25.70
N GLY A 15 -9.79 -7.08 -25.24
CA GLY A 15 -10.44 -8.35 -24.88
C GLY A 15 -11.37 -8.16 -23.68
N ARG A 16 -12.35 -9.06 -23.51
CA ARG A 16 -13.37 -9.00 -22.44
C ARG A 16 -12.79 -8.91 -21.02
N GLY A 17 -11.58 -9.45 -20.80
CA GLY A 17 -10.85 -9.38 -19.52
C GLY A 17 -10.27 -7.99 -19.18
N ALA A 18 -9.93 -7.17 -20.19
CA ALA A 18 -9.41 -5.82 -19.97
C ALA A 18 -10.47 -4.87 -19.38
N HIS A 19 -11.74 -5.07 -19.75
CA HIS A 19 -12.86 -4.30 -19.22
C HIS A 19 -13.19 -4.65 -17.76
N VAL A 20 -12.97 -5.89 -17.32
CA VAL A 20 -13.31 -6.28 -15.94
C VAL A 20 -12.32 -5.70 -14.94
N SER A 21 -11.02 -5.66 -15.25
CA SER A 21 -9.99 -5.03 -14.40
C SER A 21 -10.21 -3.52 -14.26
N GLU A 22 -10.72 -2.88 -15.31
CA GLU A 22 -11.06 -1.45 -15.33
C GLU A 22 -12.12 -1.10 -14.26
N TRP A 23 -13.16 -1.91 -14.10
CA TRP A 23 -14.19 -1.68 -13.07
C TRP A 23 -13.65 -1.79 -11.65
N TRP A 24 -12.71 -2.72 -11.39
CA TRP A 24 -12.06 -2.84 -10.08
C TRP A 24 -11.24 -1.60 -9.74
N LEU A 25 -10.48 -1.08 -10.70
CA LEU A 25 -9.67 0.14 -10.54
C LEU A 25 -10.56 1.35 -10.23
N TRP A 26 -11.65 1.55 -10.97
CA TRP A 26 -12.61 2.63 -10.70
C TRP A 26 -13.34 2.45 -9.37
N SER A 27 -13.69 1.21 -9.00
CA SER A 27 -14.32 0.91 -7.71
C SER A 27 -13.42 1.31 -6.54
N TYR A 28 -12.11 1.07 -6.67
CA TYR A 28 -11.14 1.52 -5.67
C TYR A 28 -11.05 3.05 -5.60
N VAL A 29 -11.05 3.76 -6.73
CA VAL A 29 -11.06 5.24 -6.76
C VAL A 29 -12.28 5.79 -6.03
N ILE A 30 -13.46 5.23 -6.27
CA ILE A 30 -14.71 5.62 -5.58
C ILE A 30 -14.60 5.34 -4.08
N LEU A 31 -14.06 4.19 -3.69
CA LEU A 31 -13.85 3.82 -2.30
C LEU A 31 -12.89 4.78 -1.58
N CYS A 32 -11.79 5.16 -2.24
CA CYS A 32 -10.87 6.20 -1.74
C CYS A 32 -11.58 7.53 -1.57
N ALA A 33 -12.36 7.98 -2.55
CA ALA A 33 -13.11 9.24 -2.47
C ALA A 33 -14.11 9.25 -1.31
N ALA A 34 -14.90 8.18 -1.15
CA ALA A 34 -15.84 8.03 -0.04
C ALA A 34 -15.12 8.05 1.32
N THR A 35 -13.99 7.36 1.42
CA THR A 35 -13.18 7.32 2.64
C THR A 35 -12.55 8.67 2.94
N LEU A 36 -12.07 9.40 1.93
CA LEU A 36 -11.58 10.76 2.10
C LEU A 36 -12.65 11.69 2.68
N LEU A 37 -13.90 11.61 2.21
CA LEU A 37 -15.01 12.37 2.77
C LEU A 37 -15.26 12.03 4.25
N LEU A 38 -15.18 10.75 4.62
CA LEU A 38 -15.25 10.29 6.01
C LEU A 38 -14.14 10.91 6.86
N PHE A 39 -12.89 10.89 6.37
CA PHE A 39 -11.74 11.42 7.11
C PHE A 39 -11.75 12.95 7.21
N ILE A 40 -12.25 13.66 6.19
CA ILE A 40 -12.52 15.11 6.27
C ILE A 40 -13.59 15.39 7.34
N ARG A 41 -14.62 14.55 7.42
CA ARG A 41 -15.66 14.71 8.45
C ARG A 41 -15.12 14.43 9.86
N TRP A 42 -14.21 13.46 10.01
CA TRP A 42 -13.57 13.14 11.29
C TRP A 42 -12.51 14.17 11.70
N SER A 43 -11.75 14.73 10.77
CA SER A 43 -10.71 15.73 11.09
C SER A 43 -11.28 17.04 11.63
N ARG A 44 -12.53 17.39 11.27
CA ARG A 44 -13.30 18.51 11.83
C ARG A 44 -13.69 18.33 13.30
N ASN A 45 -13.69 17.10 13.81
CA ASN A 45 -13.86 16.79 15.23
C ASN A 45 -12.85 15.71 15.61
N PRO A 46 -11.57 16.07 15.82
CA PRO A 46 -10.46 15.12 15.88
C PRO A 46 -10.45 14.23 17.13
N LYS A 47 -11.23 14.58 18.18
CA LYS A 47 -11.32 13.82 19.43
C LYS A 47 -9.94 13.52 20.06
N GLY A 48 -9.10 14.53 20.21
CA GLY A 48 -7.77 14.38 20.82
C GLY A 48 -6.71 13.73 19.93
N ILE A 49 -7.07 13.25 18.73
CA ILE A 49 -6.11 12.68 17.78
C ILE A 49 -5.42 13.82 17.02
N PRO A 50 -4.07 13.79 16.88
CA PRO A 50 -3.34 14.79 16.12
C PRO A 50 -3.80 14.90 14.66
N GLN A 51 -3.81 16.13 14.12
CA GLN A 51 -4.17 16.38 12.72
C GLN A 51 -3.21 15.70 11.71
N SER A 52 -2.00 15.31 12.14
CA SER A 52 -1.05 14.56 11.31
C SER A 52 -1.60 13.19 10.89
N GLU A 53 -2.36 12.50 11.74
CA GLU A 53 -2.94 11.19 11.43
C GLU A 53 -3.95 11.31 10.27
N TYR A 54 -4.86 12.29 10.36
CA TYR A 54 -5.85 12.55 9.31
C TYR A 54 -5.19 13.01 8.00
N ARG A 55 -4.16 13.87 8.07
CA ARG A 55 -3.41 14.32 6.90
C ARG A 55 -2.64 13.18 6.24
N GLY A 56 -2.05 12.27 7.01
CA GLY A 56 -1.37 11.07 6.50
C GLY A 56 -2.34 10.22 5.67
N VAL A 57 -3.51 9.90 6.22
CA VAL A 57 -4.55 9.15 5.51
C VAL A 57 -5.02 9.89 4.25
N PHE A 58 -5.20 11.21 4.32
CA PHE A 58 -5.58 12.00 3.15
C PHE A 58 -4.56 11.85 2.01
N VAL A 59 -3.26 12.02 2.30
CA VAL A 59 -2.20 11.92 1.29
C VAL A 59 -2.13 10.50 0.72
N ILE A 60 -2.20 9.47 1.58
CA ILE A 60 -2.17 8.07 1.15
C ILE A 60 -3.30 7.77 0.15
N LEU A 61 -4.54 8.15 0.49
CA LEU A 61 -5.70 7.83 -0.34
C LEU A 61 -5.76 8.68 -1.60
N ALA A 62 -5.44 9.97 -1.52
CA ALA A 62 -5.44 10.85 -2.69
C ALA A 62 -4.36 10.42 -3.70
N TRP A 63 -3.14 10.16 -3.24
CA TRP A 63 -2.04 9.68 -4.09
C TRP A 63 -2.39 8.35 -4.75
N SER A 64 -2.89 7.39 -3.97
CA SER A 64 -3.23 6.06 -4.47
C SER A 64 -4.39 6.11 -5.48
N ALA A 65 -5.40 6.94 -5.24
CA ALA A 65 -6.49 7.14 -6.18
C ALA A 65 -6.01 7.69 -7.53
N ILE A 66 -5.06 8.64 -7.54
CA ILE A 66 -4.48 9.17 -8.78
C ILE A 66 -3.85 8.05 -9.62
N TRP A 67 -3.03 7.20 -9.00
CA TRP A 67 -2.37 6.11 -9.72
C TRP A 67 -3.35 5.02 -10.19
N HIS A 68 -4.44 4.78 -9.46
CA HIS A 68 -5.49 3.88 -9.94
C HIS A 68 -6.30 4.49 -11.10
N VAL A 69 -6.44 5.82 -11.17
CA VAL A 69 -6.97 6.50 -12.37
C VAL A 69 -6.02 6.31 -13.55
N VAL A 70 -4.70 6.51 -13.36
CA VAL A 70 -3.70 6.27 -14.42
C VAL A 70 -3.76 4.82 -14.93
N ALA A 71 -3.87 3.86 -14.01
CA ALA A 71 -4.03 2.44 -14.34
C ALA A 71 -5.34 2.17 -15.10
N ALA A 72 -6.47 2.75 -14.65
CA ALA A 72 -7.76 2.57 -15.30
C ALA A 72 -7.81 3.15 -16.72
N LEU A 73 -7.02 4.21 -16.96
CA LEU A 73 -6.82 4.80 -18.28
C LEU A 73 -5.80 4.04 -19.15
N ASP A 74 -5.28 2.91 -18.67
CA ASP A 74 -4.29 2.07 -19.36
C ASP A 74 -2.96 2.81 -19.66
N ALA A 75 -2.66 3.86 -18.88
CA ALA A 75 -1.55 4.78 -19.14
C ALA A 75 -0.24 4.42 -18.40
N GLY A 76 -0.18 3.27 -17.73
CA GLY A 76 0.99 2.85 -16.97
C GLY A 76 1.45 1.42 -17.25
N ARG A 77 1.17 0.92 -18.45
CA ARG A 77 1.62 -0.41 -18.90
C ARG A 77 2.74 -0.29 -19.92
N THR A 78 3.73 -1.14 -19.77
CA THR A 78 4.87 -1.26 -20.68
C THR A 78 5.16 -2.72 -20.94
N ASN A 79 5.38 -3.09 -22.19
CA ASN A 79 5.75 -4.47 -22.54
C ASN A 79 7.21 -4.73 -22.17
N THR A 80 7.47 -5.77 -21.40
CA THR A 80 8.81 -6.35 -21.22
C THR A 80 9.06 -7.41 -22.31
N ALA A 81 10.20 -8.10 -22.25
CA ALA A 81 10.48 -9.20 -23.16
C ALA A 81 9.55 -10.41 -22.95
N GLU A 82 8.98 -10.57 -21.75
CA GLU A 82 8.24 -11.78 -21.34
C GLU A 82 6.78 -11.50 -20.98
N HIS A 83 6.47 -10.33 -20.44
CA HIS A 83 5.15 -10.01 -19.91
C HIS A 83 4.85 -8.51 -19.92
N THR A 84 3.61 -8.12 -19.60
CA THR A 84 3.24 -6.71 -19.41
C THR A 84 3.61 -6.26 -18.00
N LEU A 85 4.48 -5.26 -17.87
CA LEU A 85 4.77 -4.57 -16.61
C LEU A 85 3.77 -3.44 -16.41
N ASP A 86 3.00 -3.49 -15.32
CA ASP A 86 2.18 -2.36 -14.86
C ASP A 86 2.93 -1.60 -13.76
N TRP A 87 3.48 -0.44 -14.12
CA TRP A 87 4.31 0.35 -13.21
C TRP A 87 3.50 1.26 -12.28
N THR A 88 2.18 1.37 -12.48
CA THR A 88 1.32 2.26 -11.67
C THR A 88 1.27 1.84 -10.20
N HIS A 89 1.27 0.54 -9.94
CA HIS A 89 1.29 -0.02 -8.60
C HIS A 89 2.55 0.40 -7.84
N TYR A 90 3.71 0.34 -8.49
CA TYR A 90 4.99 0.74 -7.89
C TYR A 90 5.06 2.24 -7.65
N ALA A 91 4.52 3.05 -8.56
CA ALA A 91 4.43 4.50 -8.39
C ALA A 91 3.48 4.91 -7.25
N ASP A 92 2.42 4.15 -6.99
CA ASP A 92 1.61 4.29 -5.78
C ASP A 92 2.40 3.89 -4.52
N TRP A 93 2.97 2.69 -4.52
CA TRP A 93 3.56 2.09 -3.32
C TRP A 93 4.83 2.78 -2.84
N ILE A 94 5.62 3.38 -3.74
CA ILE A 94 6.86 4.08 -3.37
C ILE A 94 6.59 5.27 -2.43
N VAL A 95 5.40 5.87 -2.50
CA VAL A 95 4.96 6.94 -1.61
C VAL A 95 4.10 6.41 -0.47
N THR A 96 3.17 5.50 -0.75
CA THR A 96 2.20 5.07 0.28
C THR A 96 2.78 4.11 1.30
N ALA A 97 3.75 3.26 0.95
CA ALA A 97 4.41 2.37 1.89
C ALA A 97 5.14 3.13 3.03
N PRO A 98 6.02 4.11 2.77
CA PRO A 98 6.65 4.87 3.84
C PRO A 98 5.64 5.68 4.68
N LEU A 99 4.55 6.18 4.09
CA LEU A 99 3.50 6.91 4.82
C LEU A 99 2.66 6.00 5.73
N LEU A 100 2.35 4.78 5.30
CA LEU A 100 1.67 3.77 6.14
C LEU A 100 2.55 3.40 7.34
N VAL A 101 3.84 3.19 7.11
CA VAL A 101 4.79 2.92 8.19
C VAL A 101 4.91 4.12 9.13
N PHE A 102 4.96 5.34 8.58
CA PHE A 102 4.96 6.55 9.41
C PHE A 102 3.69 6.67 10.27
N SER A 103 2.51 6.38 9.71
CA SER A 103 1.24 6.37 10.46
C SER A 103 1.25 5.33 11.58
N LEU A 104 1.82 4.14 11.33
CA LEU A 104 2.01 3.13 12.36
C LEU A 104 2.97 3.61 13.47
N VAL A 105 4.00 4.38 13.13
CA VAL A 105 4.87 5.00 14.15
C VAL A 105 4.11 6.01 14.99
N LEU A 106 3.30 6.88 14.38
CA LEU A 106 2.46 7.83 15.13
C LEU A 106 1.54 7.10 16.11
N THR A 107 0.94 5.98 15.69
CA THR A 107 0.13 5.12 16.57
C THR A 107 0.94 4.49 17.70
N ALA A 108 2.15 4.02 17.42
CA ALA A 108 3.05 3.41 18.42
C ALA A 108 3.62 4.41 19.44
N THR A 109 3.61 5.71 19.12
CA THR A 109 4.23 6.76 19.94
C THR A 109 3.25 7.86 20.32
N HIS A 110 1.94 7.64 20.18
CA HIS A 110 0.91 8.66 20.37
C HIS A 110 0.95 9.31 21.76
N ALA A 111 1.23 8.53 22.81
CA ALA A 111 1.39 8.98 24.19
C ALA A 111 2.86 9.19 24.61
N ILE A 112 3.80 9.30 23.67
CA ILE A 112 5.23 9.44 23.93
C ILE A 112 5.72 10.81 23.42
N ALA A 113 6.22 11.65 24.34
CA ALA A 113 6.70 13.00 23.99
C ALA A 113 8.04 12.99 23.21
N GLU A 114 8.86 11.97 23.44
CA GLU A 114 10.17 11.82 22.80
C GLU A 114 10.03 11.52 21.29
N LYS A 115 10.68 12.32 20.45
CA LYS A 115 10.70 12.08 18.99
C LYS A 115 11.56 10.87 18.64
N ARG A 116 11.04 9.99 17.79
CA ARG A 116 11.72 8.77 17.31
C ARG A 116 12.35 8.92 15.93
N VAL A 117 13.02 10.05 15.67
CA VAL A 117 13.51 10.39 14.31
C VAL A 117 14.40 9.30 13.71
N GLY A 118 15.32 8.73 14.49
CA GLY A 118 16.19 7.64 14.04
C GLY A 118 15.42 6.37 13.67
N LEU A 119 14.44 5.97 14.49
CA LEU A 119 13.61 4.79 14.22
C LEU A 119 12.67 5.02 13.02
N VAL A 120 12.11 6.23 12.88
CA VAL A 120 11.32 6.63 11.71
C VAL A 120 12.14 6.48 10.43
N ALA A 121 13.36 7.01 10.41
CA ALA A 121 14.25 6.88 9.26
C ALA A 121 14.60 5.40 8.98
N ALA A 122 14.94 4.63 10.02
CA ALA A 122 15.26 3.21 9.89
C ALA A 122 14.09 2.37 9.36
N LEU A 123 12.85 2.77 9.64
CA LEU A 123 11.64 2.12 9.16
C LEU A 123 11.27 2.55 7.74
N ILE A 124 11.44 3.83 7.39
CA ILE A 124 11.08 4.38 6.08
C ILE A 124 12.08 3.99 4.99
N VAL A 125 13.39 4.11 5.25
CA VAL A 125 14.43 3.91 4.22
C VAL A 125 14.35 2.53 3.56
N PRO A 126 14.16 1.41 4.28
CA PRO A 126 14.06 0.10 3.66
C PRO A 126 12.79 -0.11 2.82
N THR A 127 11.77 0.74 2.95
CA THR A 127 10.57 0.64 2.09
C THR A 127 10.88 0.97 0.62
N PHE A 128 11.88 1.82 0.34
CA PHE A 128 12.26 2.16 -1.03
C PHE A 128 12.86 0.96 -1.80
N PRO A 129 13.94 0.30 -1.34
CA PRO A 129 14.45 -0.89 -2.03
C PRO A 129 13.43 -2.04 -2.03
N MET A 130 12.57 -2.15 -1.00
CA MET A 130 11.47 -3.11 -0.98
C MET A 130 10.51 -2.93 -2.18
N ILE A 131 10.11 -1.69 -2.49
CA ILE A 131 9.22 -1.40 -3.62
C ILE A 131 9.97 -1.42 -4.96
N LEU A 132 11.16 -0.82 -5.02
CA LEU A 132 11.95 -0.72 -6.27
C LEU A 132 12.45 -2.08 -6.77
N ALA A 133 12.61 -3.07 -5.89
CA ALA A 133 12.96 -4.42 -6.28
C ALA A 133 11.94 -5.05 -7.25
N GLY A 134 10.65 -4.74 -7.13
CA GLY A 134 9.60 -5.27 -8.00
C GLY A 134 9.83 -4.96 -9.49
N PRO A 135 9.77 -3.69 -9.93
CA PRO A 135 9.93 -3.35 -11.33
C PRO A 135 11.33 -3.67 -11.86
N VAL A 136 12.36 -3.62 -11.00
CA VAL A 136 13.72 -4.03 -11.40
C VAL A 136 13.76 -5.54 -11.66
N ALA A 137 13.13 -6.37 -10.83
CA ALA A 137 13.04 -7.81 -11.05
C ALA A 137 12.27 -8.12 -12.34
N GLU A 138 11.14 -7.46 -12.59
CA GLU A 138 10.34 -7.63 -13.81
C GLU A 138 11.09 -7.25 -15.10
N ALA A 139 12.01 -6.29 -15.01
CA ALA A 139 12.86 -5.89 -16.14
C ALA A 139 14.00 -6.88 -16.42
N MET A 140 14.28 -7.85 -15.53
CA MET A 140 15.35 -8.83 -15.73
C MET A 140 14.93 -9.92 -16.72
N THR A 141 15.77 -10.18 -17.73
CA THR A 141 15.60 -11.31 -18.67
C THR A 141 16.17 -12.63 -18.15
N SER A 142 17.06 -12.58 -17.15
CA SER A 142 17.59 -13.78 -16.49
C SER A 142 16.71 -14.15 -15.30
N THR A 143 16.18 -15.37 -15.29
CA THR A 143 15.40 -15.92 -14.16
C THR A 143 16.16 -15.85 -12.84
N ALA A 144 17.46 -16.16 -12.85
CA ALA A 144 18.29 -16.09 -11.66
C ALA A 144 18.45 -14.65 -11.15
N ALA A 145 18.66 -13.68 -12.05
CA ALA A 145 18.72 -12.27 -11.69
C ALA A 145 17.37 -11.77 -11.15
N ARG A 146 16.25 -12.11 -11.80
CA ARG A 146 14.89 -11.76 -11.38
C ARG A 146 14.62 -12.19 -9.94
N PHE A 147 14.86 -13.46 -9.62
CA PHE A 147 14.62 -13.96 -8.26
C PHE A 147 15.64 -13.47 -7.23
N THR A 148 16.86 -13.12 -7.66
CA THR A 148 17.82 -12.44 -6.78
C THR A 148 17.32 -11.06 -6.37
N ILE A 149 16.82 -10.26 -7.32
CA ILE A 149 16.27 -8.93 -7.03
C ILE A 149 15.00 -9.03 -6.19
N TYR A 150 14.10 -9.97 -6.51
CA TYR A 150 12.92 -10.26 -5.66
C TYR A 150 13.35 -10.61 -4.22
N GLY A 151 14.39 -11.44 -4.06
CA GLY A 151 14.96 -11.78 -2.75
C GLY A 151 15.48 -10.58 -1.97
N ILE A 152 16.09 -9.59 -2.65
CA ILE A 152 16.50 -8.31 -2.04
C ILE A 152 15.28 -7.54 -1.51
N GLY A 153 14.20 -7.49 -2.29
CA GLY A 153 12.93 -6.89 -1.86
C GLY A 153 12.34 -7.57 -0.62
N MET A 154 12.38 -8.91 -0.59
CA MET A 154 11.94 -9.71 0.56
C MET A 154 12.81 -9.50 1.81
N ALA A 155 14.13 -9.36 1.64
CA ALA A 155 15.04 -9.05 2.75
C ALA A 155 14.76 -7.65 3.33
N ALA A 156 14.48 -6.66 2.47
CA ALA A 156 14.07 -5.33 2.90
C ALA A 156 12.72 -5.35 3.64
N LEU A 157 11.74 -6.12 3.14
CA LEU A 157 10.47 -6.35 3.82
C LEU A 157 10.68 -6.99 5.21
N ALA A 158 11.51 -8.03 5.30
CA ALA A 158 11.82 -8.70 6.55
C ALA A 158 12.48 -7.75 7.56
N LEU A 159 13.36 -6.85 7.10
CA LEU A 159 13.95 -5.80 7.94
C LEU A 159 12.88 -4.85 8.48
N VAL A 160 11.96 -4.34 7.65
CA VAL A 160 10.87 -3.46 8.11
C VAL A 160 10.00 -4.18 9.14
N LEU A 161 9.60 -5.43 8.88
CA LEU A 161 8.81 -6.22 9.82
C LEU A 161 9.56 -6.46 11.14
N GLY A 162 10.86 -6.74 11.08
CA GLY A 162 11.71 -6.87 12.27
C GLY A 162 11.75 -5.58 13.10
N LEU A 163 11.80 -4.41 12.45
CA LEU A 163 11.76 -3.12 13.12
C LEU A 163 10.38 -2.80 13.71
N ILE A 164 9.29 -3.16 13.03
CA ILE A 164 7.92 -3.02 13.54
C ILE A 164 7.72 -3.88 14.80
N TRP A 165 8.11 -5.15 14.75
CA TRP A 165 7.85 -6.11 15.83
C TRP A 165 8.90 -6.11 16.94
N GLY A 166 10.06 -5.49 16.72
CA GLY A 166 11.11 -5.26 17.70
C GLY A 166 11.02 -3.88 18.35
N PRO A 167 11.84 -2.90 17.92
CA PRO A 167 11.94 -1.59 18.56
C PRO A 167 10.62 -0.80 18.57
N LEU A 168 9.84 -0.80 17.49
CA LEU A 168 8.59 -0.03 17.46
C LEU A 168 7.54 -0.59 18.43
N ARG A 169 7.42 -1.92 18.50
CA ARG A 169 6.58 -2.59 19.51
C ARG A 169 7.05 -2.30 20.92
N ALA A 170 8.36 -2.21 21.15
CA ALA A 170 8.90 -1.86 22.47
C ALA A 170 8.47 -0.45 22.89
N ASP A 171 8.45 0.51 21.96
CA ASP A 171 7.89 1.83 22.20
C ASP A 171 6.37 1.77 22.47
N ALA A 172 5.61 1.04 21.65
CA ALA A 172 4.17 0.90 21.84
C ALA A 172 3.79 0.33 23.22
N LYS A 173 4.62 -0.56 23.79
CA LYS A 173 4.44 -1.12 25.15
C LYS A 173 4.62 -0.10 26.27
N ARG A 174 5.28 1.04 26.02
CA ARG A 174 5.39 2.14 26.98
C ARG A 174 4.08 2.94 27.09
N GLN A 175 3.18 2.80 26.13
CA GLN A 175 1.86 3.43 26.16
C GLN A 175 0.90 2.65 27.07
N PRO A 176 -0.20 3.27 27.54
CA PRO A 176 -1.24 2.58 28.29
C PRO A 176 -1.76 1.32 27.57
N ALA A 177 -2.18 0.31 28.34
CA ALA A 177 -2.55 -1.00 27.83
C ALA A 177 -3.54 -0.99 26.64
N PRO A 178 -4.60 -0.15 26.60
CA PRO A 178 -5.50 -0.08 25.45
C PRO A 178 -4.80 0.35 24.15
N MET A 179 -3.87 1.30 24.23
CA MET A 179 -3.12 1.82 23.07
C MET A 179 -2.04 0.82 22.63
N ALA A 180 -1.36 0.17 23.57
CA ALA A 180 -0.42 -0.89 23.27
C ALA A 180 -1.11 -2.06 22.55
N ALA A 181 -2.30 -2.46 23.00
CA ALA A 181 -3.11 -3.48 22.35
C ALA A 181 -3.61 -3.03 20.97
N HIS A 182 -3.96 -1.76 20.82
CA HIS A 182 -4.36 -1.19 19.54
C HIS A 182 -3.23 -1.28 18.50
N PHE A 183 -2.01 -0.88 18.88
CA PHE A 183 -0.83 -1.01 18.02
C PHE A 183 -0.65 -2.45 17.51
N ILE A 184 -0.78 -3.46 18.38
CA ILE A 184 -0.64 -4.86 17.97
C ILE A 184 -1.62 -5.23 16.87
N VAL A 185 -2.88 -4.78 16.97
CA VAL A 185 -3.91 -5.06 15.96
C VAL A 185 -3.53 -4.44 14.62
N VAL A 186 -3.19 -3.16 14.58
CA VAL A 186 -2.90 -2.47 13.32
C VAL A 186 -1.56 -2.89 12.71
N ALA A 187 -0.55 -3.19 13.54
CA ALA A 187 0.72 -3.74 13.09
C ALA A 187 0.54 -5.14 12.48
N LEU A 188 -0.29 -6.01 13.09
CA LEU A 188 -0.59 -7.34 12.57
C LEU A 188 -1.33 -7.26 11.24
N LEU A 189 -2.38 -6.44 11.16
CA LEU A 189 -3.13 -6.24 9.93
C LEU A 189 -2.22 -5.74 8.79
N LEU A 190 -1.38 -4.73 9.06
CA LEU A 190 -0.45 -4.20 8.06
C LEU A 190 0.56 -5.26 7.62
N SER A 191 1.13 -6.00 8.58
CA SER A 191 2.14 -7.04 8.29
C SER A 191 1.58 -8.15 7.41
N LEU A 192 0.37 -8.63 7.71
CA LEU A 192 -0.29 -9.69 6.93
C LEU A 192 -0.59 -9.22 5.50
N LEU A 193 -1.09 -7.99 5.36
CA LEU A 193 -1.36 -7.41 4.05
C LEU A 193 -0.07 -7.21 3.25
N TRP A 194 0.99 -6.71 3.88
CA TRP A 194 2.31 -6.54 3.25
C TRP A 194 2.90 -7.86 2.74
N LEU A 195 2.74 -8.96 3.48
CA LEU A 195 3.18 -10.29 3.05
C LEU A 195 2.34 -10.84 1.89
N ALA A 196 1.08 -10.42 1.75
CA ALA A 196 0.23 -10.85 0.64
C ALA A 196 0.65 -10.26 -0.71
N PHE A 197 1.19 -9.03 -0.75
CA PHE A 197 1.67 -8.42 -2.01
C PHE A 197 2.77 -9.22 -2.74
N PRO A 198 3.91 -9.57 -2.10
CA PRO A 198 4.93 -10.38 -2.76
C PRO A 198 4.44 -11.81 -3.05
N LEU A 199 3.46 -12.31 -2.29
CA LEU A 199 2.80 -13.58 -2.62
C LEU A 199 2.00 -13.47 -3.93
N VAL A 200 1.24 -12.40 -4.15
CA VAL A 200 0.57 -12.16 -5.44
C VAL A 200 1.59 -11.99 -6.56
N TRP A 201 2.70 -11.28 -6.29
CA TRP A 201 3.76 -11.08 -7.27
C TRP A 201 4.42 -12.39 -7.71
N ILE A 202 4.82 -13.24 -6.75
CA ILE A 202 5.48 -14.51 -7.06
C ILE A 202 4.54 -15.51 -7.74
N LEU A 203 3.25 -15.48 -7.41
CA LEU A 203 2.24 -16.33 -8.05
C LEU A 203 1.81 -15.82 -9.43
N GLY A 204 2.02 -14.54 -9.72
CA GLY A 204 1.61 -13.88 -10.95
C GLY A 204 2.59 -14.08 -12.13
N PRO A 205 2.36 -13.36 -13.24
CA PRO A 205 3.18 -13.44 -14.45
C PRO A 205 4.68 -13.24 -14.24
N PRO A 206 5.14 -12.29 -13.38
CA PRO A 206 6.58 -12.13 -13.13
C PRO A 206 7.27 -13.32 -12.47
N GLY A 207 6.52 -14.18 -11.77
CA GLY A 207 7.03 -15.24 -10.92
C GLY A 207 6.85 -16.63 -11.54
N VAL A 208 5.86 -17.38 -11.03
CA VAL A 208 5.59 -18.77 -11.43
C VAL A 208 4.29 -18.94 -12.23
N GLU A 209 3.61 -17.85 -12.56
CA GLU A 209 2.46 -17.81 -13.48
C GLU A 209 1.28 -18.73 -13.10
N ILE A 210 1.08 -18.98 -11.80
CA ILE A 210 -0.11 -19.69 -11.30
C ILE A 210 -1.37 -18.82 -11.46
N VAL A 211 -1.21 -17.51 -11.40
CA VAL A 211 -2.25 -16.49 -11.49
C VAL A 211 -1.98 -15.62 -12.71
N ASP A 212 -3.02 -15.35 -13.50
CA ASP A 212 -2.90 -14.51 -14.71
C ASP A 212 -2.85 -13.01 -14.38
N GLU A 213 -2.45 -12.19 -15.37
CA GLU A 213 -2.31 -10.73 -15.22
C GLU A 213 -3.61 -10.10 -14.68
N HIS A 214 -4.76 -10.54 -15.22
CA HIS A 214 -6.07 -10.03 -14.83
C HIS A 214 -6.36 -10.26 -13.35
N THR A 215 -6.15 -11.48 -12.86
CA THR A 215 -6.38 -11.84 -11.47
C THR A 215 -5.37 -11.17 -10.55
N SER A 216 -4.10 -11.07 -10.94
CA SER A 216 -3.08 -10.32 -10.20
C SER A 216 -3.48 -8.85 -10.00
N THR A 217 -3.99 -8.17 -11.04
CA THR A 217 -4.50 -6.79 -10.91
C THR A 217 -5.64 -6.71 -9.89
N ILE A 218 -6.63 -7.61 -9.97
CA ILE A 218 -7.75 -7.62 -9.01
C ILE A 218 -7.24 -7.81 -7.58
N LEU A 219 -6.33 -8.77 -7.36
CA LEU A 219 -5.75 -9.03 -6.05
C LEU A 219 -4.99 -7.81 -5.52
N PHE A 220 -4.19 -7.13 -6.34
CA PHE A 220 -3.50 -5.90 -5.92
C PHE A 220 -4.46 -4.75 -5.58
N VAL A 221 -5.56 -4.61 -6.31
CA VAL A 221 -6.60 -3.62 -6.01
C VAL A 221 -7.30 -3.94 -4.69
N VAL A 222 -7.69 -5.20 -4.47
CA VAL A 222 -8.32 -5.65 -3.22
C VAL A 222 -7.38 -5.46 -2.04
N LEU A 223 -6.12 -5.88 -2.17
CA LEU A 223 -5.11 -5.67 -1.12
C LEU A 223 -4.87 -4.18 -0.85
N SER A 224 -4.87 -3.33 -1.88
CA SER A 224 -4.76 -1.88 -1.72
C SER A 224 -5.96 -1.29 -0.97
N ALA A 225 -7.18 -1.73 -1.28
CA ALA A 225 -8.38 -1.35 -0.55
C ALA A 225 -8.28 -1.72 0.93
N LEU A 226 -7.92 -2.97 1.24
CA LEU A 226 -7.78 -3.43 2.61
C LEU A 226 -6.67 -2.68 3.36
N MET A 227 -5.53 -2.43 2.71
CA MET A 227 -4.34 -1.83 3.33
C MET A 227 -4.42 -0.31 3.50
N LYS A 228 -5.15 0.40 2.64
CA LYS A 228 -5.22 1.87 2.68
C LYS A 228 -6.56 2.35 3.22
N VAL A 229 -7.67 1.79 2.75
CA VAL A 229 -9.00 2.16 3.23
C VAL A 229 -9.32 1.42 4.53
N GLY A 230 -9.27 0.08 4.50
CA GLY A 230 -9.63 -0.75 5.65
C GLY A 230 -8.74 -0.47 6.85
N TRP A 231 -7.43 -0.53 6.66
CA TRP A 231 -6.45 -0.29 7.72
C TRP A 231 -6.60 1.10 8.35
N SER A 232 -6.70 2.18 7.55
CA SER A 232 -6.84 3.54 8.09
C SER A 232 -8.14 3.73 8.87
N ILE A 233 -9.26 3.17 8.40
CA ILE A 233 -10.54 3.18 9.14
C ILE A 233 -10.39 2.46 10.48
N VAL A 234 -9.74 1.29 10.49
CA VAL A 234 -9.50 0.52 11.72
C VAL A 234 -8.60 1.29 12.68
N ASP A 235 -7.53 1.89 12.18
CA ASP A 235 -6.56 2.64 12.96
C ASP A 235 -7.19 3.86 13.63
N VAL A 236 -7.57 4.86 12.83
CA VAL A 236 -8.12 6.11 13.34
C VAL A 236 -9.49 5.89 13.99
N GLY A 237 -10.31 4.98 13.49
CA GLY A 237 -11.60 4.66 14.09
C GLY A 237 -11.47 4.11 15.53
N ARG A 238 -10.48 3.25 15.78
CA ARG A 238 -10.22 2.72 17.14
C ARG A 238 -9.61 3.77 18.06
N LEU A 239 -8.70 4.62 17.57
CA LEU A 239 -8.20 5.78 18.33
C LEU A 239 -9.36 6.69 18.76
N ARG A 240 -10.30 6.98 17.85
CA ARG A 240 -11.48 7.82 18.14
C ARG A 240 -12.37 7.17 19.19
N ALA A 241 -12.62 5.87 19.09
CA ALA A 241 -13.41 5.13 20.07
C ALA A 241 -12.73 5.07 21.46
N MET A 242 -11.40 5.03 21.53
CA MET A 242 -10.67 5.13 22.80
C MET A 242 -10.82 6.52 23.41
N SER A 243 -10.79 7.57 22.60
CA SER A 243 -11.02 8.95 23.04
C SER A 243 -12.41 9.12 23.68
N ASP A 244 -13.45 8.57 23.03
CA ASP A 244 -14.81 8.59 23.56
C ASP A 244 -14.96 7.88 24.92
N ARG A 245 -14.09 6.91 25.21
CA ARG A 245 -14.05 6.17 26.49
C ARG A 245 -13.09 6.78 27.52
N GLY A 246 -12.42 7.90 27.21
CA GLY A 246 -11.39 8.48 28.08
C GLY A 246 -10.12 7.62 28.20
N GLN A 247 -9.87 6.74 27.23
CA GLN A 247 -8.74 5.81 27.20
C GLN A 247 -7.60 6.25 26.28
N LEU A 248 -7.80 7.34 25.52
CA LEU A 248 -6.76 7.92 24.68
C LEU A 248 -5.87 8.82 25.53
N ALA A 249 -4.65 8.36 25.80
CA ALA A 249 -3.63 9.20 26.42
C ALA A 249 -2.90 10.00 25.34
N VAL A 250 -2.60 11.26 25.64
CA VAL A 250 -1.81 12.15 24.78
C VAL A 250 -0.53 12.51 25.54
N ALA A 251 0.58 12.59 24.82
CA ALA A 251 1.88 12.97 25.35
C ALA A 251 1.92 14.40 25.93
#